data_AF-A0A348PMB3-F1
#
_entry.id   AF-A0A348PMB3-F1
#
_cell.length_a   1.000
_cell.length_b   1.000
_cell.length_c   1.000
_cell.angle_alpha   90.00
_cell.angle_beta   90.00
_cell.angle_gamma   90.00
#
_symmetry.space_group_name_H-M   'P 1'
#
loop_
_entity.id
_entity.type
_entity.pdbx_description
1 polymer ?
#
loop_
_entity_poly.entity_id
_entity_poly.type
_entity_poly.pdbx_seq_one_letter_code
_entity_poly.pdbx_strand_id
1 'polypeptide(L)'
;MSFFADNKNFIYIRLGSEMKGLTPEAKSDKFNSHKIEVNNRLKDSYEKLHSIEAKVDFYDEAFSWLGEYHSDYLMINLFFENEFSTIYSSIEFPHYINQGNSFGSDLSGLLTQASTEYNINEVIKGKISKEFDLNPNDWNNHERHSHPIVNKWANKMAKHSEDYEEFLSKTLWFEKSWQMTFENRTPALKATIFLAKLMSELDANSDDKMTFARNYLKYEKERDDLFTKKINQPLFYGRAELEILNFNGVYVQKNKFDAFIADYTNIEKLGQLGYYQLFENLKGENQIVRDKVFDLINEKLNNSKLPSKDDVDNINSLTNSDELTSLRTHLFRRAYLFEFKDL
;
A
#
# COMPACT_ATOMS: atom_id res chain seq x y z
N MET A 1 1.03 21.03 25.91
CA MET A 1 2.13 21.90 25.42
C MET A 1 1.98 21.96 23.91
N SER A 2 2.14 23.12 23.28
CA SER A 2 1.89 23.30 21.83
C SER A 2 3.18 23.33 21.01
N PHE A 3 3.08 23.11 19.69
CA PHE A 3 4.23 23.09 18.78
C PHE A 3 5.04 24.39 18.84
N PHE A 4 4.33 25.52 18.84
CA PHE A 4 4.93 26.84 18.92
C PHE A 4 5.65 27.05 20.26
N ALA A 5 5.03 26.66 21.38
CA ALA A 5 5.63 26.82 22.70
C ALA A 5 6.99 26.08 22.80
N ASP A 6 7.05 24.87 22.26
CA ASP A 6 8.25 24.03 22.27
C ASP A 6 9.35 24.53 21.30
N ASN A 7 8.97 25.27 20.25
CA ASN A 7 9.88 25.67 19.16
C ASN A 7 10.02 27.19 18.97
N LYS A 8 9.52 28.00 19.91
CA LYS A 8 9.44 29.46 19.83
C LYS A 8 10.75 30.12 19.40
N ASN A 9 11.87 29.75 20.03
CA ASN A 9 13.17 30.34 19.74
C ASN A 9 13.66 29.97 18.34
N PHE A 10 13.44 28.72 17.91
CA PHE A 10 13.80 28.28 16.57
C PHE A 10 13.00 29.06 15.52
N ILE A 11 11.68 29.17 15.70
CA ILE A 11 10.80 29.92 14.80
C ILE A 11 11.24 31.38 14.69
N TYR A 12 11.40 32.09 15.82
CA TYR A 12 11.74 33.52 15.75
C TYR A 12 13.15 33.80 15.21
N ILE A 13 14.13 32.97 15.56
CA ILE A 13 15.52 33.22 15.15
C ILE A 13 15.74 32.73 13.72
N ARG A 14 15.47 31.44 13.45
CA ARG A 14 15.78 30.81 12.16
C ARG A 14 14.77 31.16 11.08
N LEU A 15 13.48 31.05 11.37
CA LEU A 15 12.42 31.29 10.36
C LEU A 15 11.98 32.76 10.29
N GLY A 16 12.16 33.50 11.38
CA GLY A 16 11.87 34.93 11.45
C GLY A 16 13.07 35.79 11.07
N SER A 17 14.03 35.93 11.98
CA SER A 17 15.11 36.91 11.85
C SER A 17 16.06 36.61 10.69
N GLU A 18 16.47 35.35 10.49
CA GLU A 18 17.42 35.01 9.42
C GLU A 18 16.81 35.07 8.00
N MET A 19 15.49 34.94 7.89
CA MET A 19 14.78 35.02 6.61
C MET A 19 14.24 36.43 6.32
N LYS A 20 14.36 37.36 7.27
CA LYS A 20 13.85 38.72 7.16
C LYS A 20 14.62 39.50 6.08
N GLY A 21 13.88 40.12 5.16
CA GLY A 21 14.44 40.95 4.09
C GLY A 21 15.04 40.17 2.92
N LEU A 22 14.98 38.83 2.93
CA LEU A 22 15.34 37.99 1.79
C LEU A 22 14.24 38.01 0.72
N THR A 23 14.63 37.77 -0.54
CA THR A 23 13.67 37.53 -1.63
C THR A 23 12.96 36.19 -1.45
N PRO A 24 11.80 35.96 -2.10
CA PRO A 24 11.09 34.67 -2.01
C PRO A 24 11.98 33.46 -2.33
N GLU A 25 12.83 33.55 -3.35
CA GLU A 25 13.75 32.48 -3.75
C GLU A 25 14.80 32.23 -2.66
N ALA A 26 15.43 33.29 -2.14
CA ALA A 26 16.42 33.18 -1.10
C ALA A 26 15.83 32.68 0.23
N LYS A 27 14.56 32.99 0.52
CA LYS A 27 13.83 32.41 1.65
C LYS A 27 13.62 30.91 1.45
N SER A 28 13.20 30.48 0.27
CA SER A 28 13.03 29.06 -0.06
C SER A 28 14.34 28.28 0.11
N ASP A 29 15.45 28.80 -0.43
CA ASP A 29 16.78 28.17 -0.29
C ASP A 29 17.22 28.09 1.17
N LYS A 30 16.98 29.17 1.93
CA LYS A 30 17.29 29.21 3.36
C LYS A 30 16.44 28.21 4.15
N PHE A 31 15.14 28.09 3.86
CA PHE A 31 14.28 27.09 4.47
C PHE A 31 14.75 25.66 4.15
N ASN A 32 15.11 25.39 2.90
CA ASN A 32 15.64 24.09 2.48
C ASN A 32 16.88 23.68 3.28
N SER A 33 17.74 24.64 3.69
CA SER A 33 18.88 24.36 4.57
C SER A 33 18.50 23.96 6.00
N HIS A 34 17.28 24.30 6.46
CA HIS A 34 16.75 23.97 7.78
C HIS A 34 15.73 22.83 7.76
N LYS A 35 15.32 22.34 6.57
CA LYS A 35 14.21 21.39 6.39
C LYS A 35 14.29 20.15 7.28
N ILE A 36 15.48 19.54 7.38
CA ILE A 36 15.69 18.33 8.21
C ILE A 36 15.47 18.64 9.70
N GLU A 37 15.96 19.79 10.18
CA GLU A 37 15.75 20.21 11.57
C GLU A 37 14.27 20.50 11.85
N VAL A 38 13.58 21.14 10.90
CA VAL A 38 12.13 21.40 10.98
C VAL A 38 11.35 20.09 11.09
N ASN A 39 11.66 19.09 10.26
CA ASN A 39 10.99 17.78 10.27
C ASN A 39 11.16 17.06 11.61
N ASN A 40 12.38 17.04 12.15
CA ASN A 40 12.64 16.47 13.48
C ASN A 40 11.83 17.17 14.58
N ARG A 41 11.77 18.50 14.56
CA ARG A 41 11.01 19.28 15.56
C ARG A 41 9.50 19.05 15.47
N LEU A 42 8.96 18.96 14.25
CA LEU A 42 7.55 18.62 14.03
C LEU A 42 7.25 17.24 14.61
N LYS A 43 8.09 16.25 14.30
CA LYS A 43 7.97 14.88 14.81
C LYS A 43 8.01 14.81 16.33
N ASP A 44 9.04 15.40 16.95
CA ASP A 44 9.20 15.43 18.41
C ASP A 44 8.01 16.08 19.12
N SER A 45 7.42 17.11 18.51
CA SER A 45 6.26 17.80 19.08
C SER A 45 4.99 16.98 18.91
N TYR A 46 4.82 16.33 17.75
CA TYR A 46 3.66 15.53 17.42
C TYR A 46 3.58 14.24 18.26
N GLU A 47 4.70 13.57 18.52
CA GLU A 47 4.74 12.31 19.30
C GLU A 47 4.21 12.45 20.74
N LYS A 48 4.17 13.69 21.27
CA LYS A 48 3.66 14.00 22.62
C LYS A 48 2.14 14.20 22.67
N LEU A 49 1.47 14.20 21.52
CA LEU A 49 0.05 14.51 21.40
C LEU A 49 -0.79 13.24 21.58
N HIS A 50 -1.88 13.36 22.34
CA HIS A 50 -2.76 12.22 22.66
C HIS A 50 -4.24 12.48 22.40
N SER A 51 -4.65 13.74 22.24
CA SER A 51 -6.05 14.13 21.98
C SER A 51 -6.21 14.73 20.58
N ILE A 52 -7.42 14.63 20.03
CA ILE A 52 -7.77 15.20 18.72
C ILE A 52 -7.61 16.71 18.77
N GLU A 53 -8.05 17.36 19.85
CA GLU A 53 -7.92 18.81 20.05
C GLU A 53 -6.46 19.25 20.01
N ALA A 54 -5.55 18.48 20.60
CA ALA A 54 -4.13 18.83 20.61
C ALA A 54 -3.48 18.63 19.23
N LYS A 55 -3.97 17.67 18.43
CA LYS A 55 -3.58 17.52 17.03
C LYS A 55 -4.08 18.68 16.17
N VAL A 56 -5.32 19.13 16.38
CA VAL A 56 -5.88 20.32 15.71
C VAL A 56 -5.01 21.54 16.00
N ASP A 57 -4.77 21.84 17.28
CA ASP A 57 -3.89 22.95 17.69
C ASP A 57 -2.50 22.86 17.07
N PHE A 58 -1.92 21.65 17.05
CA PHE A 58 -0.62 21.39 16.43
C PHE A 58 -0.60 21.75 14.93
N TYR A 59 -1.59 21.28 14.17
CA TYR A 59 -1.63 21.53 12.73
C TYR A 59 -1.93 23.00 12.43
N ASP A 60 -2.83 23.65 13.17
CA ASP A 60 -3.10 25.09 13.05
C ASP A 60 -1.82 25.91 13.23
N GLU A 61 -1.06 25.63 14.29
CA GLU A 61 0.22 26.30 14.54
C GLU A 61 1.25 25.96 13.44
N ALA A 62 1.37 24.69 13.05
CA ALA A 62 2.35 24.27 12.05
C ALA A 62 2.06 24.89 10.67
N PHE A 63 0.81 24.92 10.22
CA PHE A 63 0.44 25.58 8.96
C PHE A 63 0.67 27.09 9.03
N SER A 64 0.34 27.73 10.16
CA SER A 64 0.54 29.17 10.34
C SER A 64 2.01 29.58 10.25
N TRP A 65 2.92 28.79 10.84
CA TRP A 65 4.33 29.15 10.92
C TRP A 65 5.19 28.59 9.80
N LEU A 66 4.82 27.45 9.21
CA LEU A 66 5.64 26.72 8.23
C LEU A 66 4.96 26.56 6.87
N GLY A 67 3.66 26.80 6.77
CA GLY A 67 2.90 26.38 5.60
C GLY A 67 3.34 27.04 4.30
N GLU A 68 3.88 28.26 4.31
CA GLU A 68 4.41 28.92 3.09
C GLU A 68 5.50 28.08 2.41
N TYR A 69 6.29 27.33 3.18
CA TYR A 69 7.43 26.56 2.67
C TYR A 69 7.23 25.05 2.74
N HIS A 70 6.27 24.59 3.54
CA HIS A 70 6.18 23.18 3.95
C HIS A 70 4.74 22.65 3.98
N SER A 71 3.81 23.31 3.28
CA SER A 71 2.39 22.94 3.22
C SER A 71 2.17 21.50 2.75
N ASP A 72 2.81 21.06 1.67
CA ASP A 72 2.62 19.69 1.15
C ASP A 72 3.02 18.63 2.16
N TYR A 73 4.15 18.81 2.84
CA TYR A 73 4.59 17.88 3.88
C TYR A 73 3.58 17.81 5.02
N LEU A 74 3.07 18.96 5.48
CA LEU A 74 2.03 19.01 6.52
C LEU A 74 0.72 18.39 6.05
N MET A 75 0.31 18.64 4.80
CA MET A 75 -0.90 18.08 4.19
C MET A 75 -0.82 16.57 4.03
N ILE A 76 0.32 16.02 3.61
CA ILE A 76 0.54 14.58 3.49
C ILE A 76 0.47 13.92 4.88
N ASN A 77 1.10 14.51 5.89
CA ASN A 77 1.01 14.02 7.25
C ASN A 77 -0.45 14.01 7.73
N LEU A 78 -1.15 15.15 7.58
CA LEU A 78 -2.56 15.30 7.94
C LEU A 78 -3.43 14.27 7.22
N PHE A 79 -3.23 14.10 5.91
CA PHE A 79 -3.99 13.18 5.08
C PHE A 79 -3.99 11.73 5.60
N PHE A 80 -2.91 11.30 6.24
CA PHE A 80 -2.79 9.96 6.82
C PHE A 80 -3.25 9.84 8.28
N GLU A 81 -3.72 10.92 8.89
CA GLU A 81 -4.36 10.86 10.21
C GLU A 81 -5.57 9.93 10.20
N ASN A 82 -5.72 9.16 11.28
CA ASN A 82 -6.91 8.36 11.51
C ASN A 82 -8.14 9.25 11.64
N GLU A 83 -7.99 10.38 12.34
CA GLU A 83 -9.03 11.39 12.54
C GLU A 83 -9.00 12.49 11.47
N PHE A 84 -8.46 12.20 10.27
CA PHE A 84 -8.27 13.18 9.19
C PHE A 84 -9.48 14.09 8.97
N SER A 85 -10.67 13.51 8.80
CA SER A 85 -11.88 14.30 8.52
C SER A 85 -12.21 15.29 9.63
N THR A 86 -12.04 14.89 10.89
CA THR A 86 -12.30 15.74 12.06
C THR A 86 -11.26 16.85 12.16
N ILE A 87 -9.98 16.50 12.02
CA ILE A 87 -8.88 17.46 12.14
C ILE A 87 -8.93 18.46 10.99
N TYR A 88 -9.05 17.99 9.75
CA TYR A 88 -9.10 18.83 8.54
C TYR A 88 -10.26 19.84 8.59
N SER A 89 -11.46 19.42 9.03
CA SER A 89 -12.61 20.32 9.14
C SER A 89 -12.48 21.37 10.25
N SER A 90 -11.51 21.23 11.15
CA SER A 90 -11.33 22.11 12.31
C SER A 90 -10.19 23.12 12.12
N ILE A 91 -9.41 23.00 11.04
CA ILE A 91 -8.23 23.83 10.76
C ILE A 91 -8.59 24.95 9.79
N GLU A 92 -8.04 26.13 10.04
CA GLU A 92 -8.08 27.23 9.06
C GLU A 92 -6.87 27.16 8.12
N PHE A 93 -7.12 26.82 6.86
CA PHE A 93 -6.07 26.74 5.86
C PHE A 93 -5.75 28.12 5.26
N PRO A 94 -4.48 28.55 5.26
CA PRO A 94 -4.07 29.75 4.55
C PRO A 94 -4.33 29.67 3.04
N HIS A 95 -4.68 30.80 2.42
CA HIS A 95 -5.07 30.85 1.00
C HIS A 95 -4.00 30.33 0.01
N TYR A 96 -2.71 30.39 0.37
CA TYR A 96 -1.64 29.89 -0.50
C TYR A 96 -1.67 28.36 -0.67
N ILE A 97 -2.34 27.61 0.22
CA ILE A 97 -2.44 26.15 0.09
C ILE A 97 -3.25 25.77 -1.16
N ASN A 98 -4.18 26.62 -1.59
CA ASN A 98 -4.98 26.42 -2.81
C ASN A 98 -4.28 26.90 -4.09
N GLN A 99 -3.01 27.31 -4.00
CA GLN A 99 -2.27 27.87 -5.12
C GLN A 99 -1.16 26.90 -5.56
N GLY A 100 -1.17 26.55 -6.84
CA GLY A 100 -0.14 25.70 -7.45
C GLY A 100 -0.63 24.30 -7.82
N ASN A 101 0.30 23.50 -8.31
CA ASN A 101 0.07 22.15 -8.85
C ASN A 101 0.72 21.09 -7.96
N SER A 102 0.40 21.10 -6.67
CA SER A 102 0.91 20.14 -5.70
C SER A 102 -0.18 19.24 -5.14
N PHE A 103 0.21 18.14 -4.51
CA PHE A 103 -0.75 17.25 -3.83
C PHE A 103 -1.58 17.99 -2.78
N GLY A 104 -0.97 18.89 -1.99
CA GLY A 104 -1.69 19.68 -0.99
C GLY A 104 -2.74 20.60 -1.62
N SER A 105 -2.40 21.26 -2.73
CA SER A 105 -3.32 22.10 -3.50
C SER A 105 -4.46 21.29 -4.10
N ASP A 106 -4.16 20.14 -4.70
CA ASP A 106 -5.17 19.24 -5.27
C ASP A 106 -6.14 18.71 -4.21
N LEU A 107 -5.60 18.27 -3.05
CA LEU A 107 -6.38 17.79 -1.92
C LEU A 107 -7.26 18.90 -1.34
N SER A 108 -6.69 20.09 -1.13
CA SER A 108 -7.44 21.23 -0.60
C SER A 108 -8.52 21.71 -1.56
N GLY A 109 -8.22 21.79 -2.87
CA GLY A 109 -9.20 22.12 -3.91
C GLY A 109 -10.34 21.10 -3.99
N LEU A 110 -10.04 19.80 -3.87
CA LEU A 110 -11.04 18.73 -3.79
C LEU A 110 -11.97 18.92 -2.58
N LEU A 111 -11.40 19.23 -1.42
CA LEU A 111 -12.14 19.31 -0.16
C LEU A 111 -12.82 20.65 0.08
N THR A 112 -12.41 21.72 -0.61
CA THR A 112 -13.11 23.01 -0.59
C THR A 112 -14.57 22.88 -1.07
N GLN A 113 -14.85 21.86 -1.90
CA GLN A 113 -16.20 21.55 -2.39
C GLN A 113 -17.01 20.66 -1.41
N ALA A 114 -16.36 20.10 -0.38
CA ALA A 114 -16.99 19.27 0.64
C ALA A 114 -17.55 20.16 1.77
N SER A 115 -18.46 21.08 1.43
CA SER A 115 -19.14 21.91 2.43
C SER A 115 -20.05 21.03 3.30
N THR A 116 -19.76 20.98 4.61
CA THR A 116 -20.58 20.66 5.81
C THR A 116 -21.64 19.53 5.82
N GLU A 117 -22.16 19.04 4.69
CA GLU A 117 -23.11 17.93 4.57
C GLU A 117 -22.49 16.64 3.99
N TYR A 118 -21.36 16.73 3.26
CA TYR A 118 -20.69 15.56 2.70
C TYR A 118 -19.64 14.99 3.67
N ASN A 119 -19.72 13.68 3.91
CA ASN A 119 -18.67 12.95 4.60
C ASN A 119 -17.39 13.04 3.75
N ILE A 120 -16.34 13.72 4.25
CA ILE A 120 -15.03 13.85 3.61
C ILE A 120 -14.53 12.51 3.06
N ASN A 121 -14.80 11.40 3.75
CA ASN A 121 -14.43 10.06 3.31
C ASN A 121 -15.11 9.66 1.99
N GLU A 122 -16.36 10.05 1.76
CA GLU A 122 -17.07 9.77 0.51
C GLU A 122 -16.52 10.61 -0.65
N VAL A 123 -16.10 11.84 -0.39
CA VAL A 123 -15.41 12.68 -1.40
C VAL A 123 -14.07 12.04 -1.79
N ILE A 124 -13.28 11.61 -0.80
CA ILE A 124 -12.02 10.89 -1.01
C ILE A 124 -12.25 9.59 -1.78
N LYS A 125 -13.21 8.76 -1.37
CA LYS A 125 -13.58 7.53 -2.09
C LYS A 125 -14.00 7.83 -3.51
N GLY A 126 -14.75 8.91 -3.75
CA GLY A 126 -15.14 9.36 -5.08
C GLY A 126 -13.93 9.69 -5.95
N LYS A 127 -12.96 10.44 -5.41
CA LYS A 127 -11.69 10.74 -6.10
C LYS A 127 -10.89 9.47 -6.40
N ILE A 128 -10.69 8.60 -5.41
CA ILE A 128 -9.98 7.31 -5.59
C ILE A 128 -10.68 6.44 -6.63
N SER A 129 -12.01 6.38 -6.60
CA SER A 129 -12.78 5.58 -7.55
C SER A 129 -12.59 6.07 -8.98
N LYS A 130 -12.55 7.39 -9.20
CA LYS A 130 -12.22 7.96 -10.52
C LYS A 130 -10.77 7.69 -10.93
N GLU A 131 -9.83 7.85 -10.00
CA GLU A 131 -8.40 7.69 -10.26
C GLU A 131 -8.07 6.26 -10.72
N PHE A 132 -8.64 5.29 -10.02
CA PHE A 132 -8.35 3.87 -10.21
C PHE A 132 -9.45 3.10 -10.96
N ASP A 133 -10.39 3.79 -11.60
CA ASP A 133 -11.52 3.21 -12.34
C ASP A 133 -12.33 2.19 -11.51
N LEU A 134 -12.57 2.48 -10.22
CA LEU A 134 -13.32 1.61 -9.31
C LEU A 134 -14.83 1.83 -9.46
N ASN A 135 -15.59 0.72 -9.40
CA ASN A 135 -17.03 0.76 -9.30
C ASN A 135 -17.46 0.91 -7.83
N PRO A 136 -18.66 1.45 -7.53
CA PRO A 136 -19.16 1.56 -6.16
C PRO A 136 -19.13 0.23 -5.37
N ASN A 137 -19.45 -0.88 -6.05
CA ASN A 137 -19.46 -2.22 -5.44
C ASN A 137 -18.06 -2.76 -5.12
N ASP A 138 -17.00 -2.20 -5.72
CA ASP A 138 -15.64 -2.67 -5.51
C ASP A 138 -15.19 -2.42 -4.06
N TRP A 139 -15.72 -1.37 -3.40
CA TRP A 139 -15.42 -1.02 -2.01
C TRP A 139 -15.96 -2.03 -0.99
N ASN A 140 -16.95 -2.83 -1.35
CA ASN A 140 -17.66 -3.71 -0.40
C ASN A 140 -17.19 -5.19 -0.47
N ASN A 141 -16.27 -5.53 -1.39
CA ASN A 141 -15.92 -6.92 -1.69
C ASN A 141 -14.63 -7.40 -1.00
N HIS A 142 -14.55 -7.24 0.32
CA HIS A 142 -13.31 -7.38 1.09
C HIS A 142 -12.80 -8.82 1.28
N GLU A 143 -13.60 -9.84 0.95
CA GLU A 143 -13.37 -11.25 1.36
C GLU A 143 -12.81 -12.16 0.25
N ARG A 144 -12.71 -11.67 -1.00
CA ARG A 144 -12.27 -12.51 -2.14
C ARG A 144 -10.78 -12.38 -2.42
N HIS A 145 -10.14 -13.52 -2.74
CA HIS A 145 -8.74 -13.63 -3.18
C HIS A 145 -8.45 -12.94 -4.52
N SER A 146 -9.46 -12.51 -5.27
CA SER A 146 -9.32 -11.76 -6.52
C SER A 146 -9.90 -10.35 -6.38
N HIS A 147 -9.40 -9.59 -5.41
CA HIS A 147 -9.99 -8.29 -5.09
C HIS A 147 -9.89 -7.33 -6.30
N PRO A 148 -11.02 -6.89 -6.90
CA PRO A 148 -11.00 -6.08 -8.13
C PRO A 148 -10.22 -4.78 -7.96
N ILE A 149 -10.39 -4.14 -6.80
CA ILE A 149 -9.62 -2.96 -6.39
C ILE A 149 -8.10 -3.21 -6.48
N VAL A 150 -7.60 -4.30 -5.90
CA VAL A 150 -6.16 -4.61 -5.86
C VAL A 150 -5.58 -4.72 -7.27
N ASN A 151 -6.30 -5.41 -8.17
CA ASN A 151 -5.88 -5.56 -9.55
C ASN A 151 -5.88 -4.22 -10.31
N LYS A 152 -6.93 -3.41 -10.12
CA LYS A 152 -7.04 -2.09 -10.76
C LYS A 152 -5.95 -1.13 -10.26
N TRP A 153 -5.64 -1.17 -8.96
CA TRP A 153 -4.54 -0.41 -8.38
C TRP A 153 -3.19 -0.80 -8.98
N ALA A 154 -2.88 -2.09 -9.04
CA ALA A 154 -1.63 -2.57 -9.63
C ALA A 154 -1.44 -2.09 -11.07
N ASN A 155 -2.49 -2.21 -11.90
CA ASN A 155 -2.45 -1.78 -13.30
C ASN A 155 -2.23 -0.27 -13.44
N LYS A 156 -2.85 0.55 -12.56
CA LYS A 156 -2.71 2.01 -12.60
C LYS A 156 -1.34 2.45 -12.11
N MET A 157 -0.83 1.85 -11.04
CA MET A 157 0.50 2.13 -10.51
C MET A 157 1.60 1.81 -11.53
N ALA A 158 1.45 0.74 -12.32
CA ALA A 158 2.38 0.43 -13.41
C ALA A 158 2.41 1.51 -14.50
N LYS A 159 1.22 2.00 -14.91
CA LYS A 159 1.05 2.98 -16.01
C LYS A 159 1.59 4.38 -15.71
N HIS A 160 1.65 4.77 -14.43
CA HIS A 160 2.05 6.12 -14.00
C HIS A 160 3.45 6.13 -13.37
N SER A 161 4.33 5.25 -13.84
CA SER A 161 5.68 5.11 -13.28
C SER A 161 6.68 6.15 -13.79
N GLU A 162 6.38 6.86 -14.88
CA GLU A 162 7.35 7.73 -15.59
C GLU A 162 7.57 9.10 -14.93
N ASP A 163 6.51 9.78 -14.51
CA ASP A 163 6.56 11.09 -13.84
C ASP A 163 6.52 10.93 -12.32
N TYR A 164 7.51 11.49 -11.61
CA TYR A 164 7.60 11.33 -10.16
C TYR A 164 6.46 12.02 -9.40
N GLU A 165 6.02 13.20 -9.83
CA GLU A 165 4.95 13.94 -9.14
C GLU A 165 3.61 13.22 -9.31
N GLU A 166 3.34 12.73 -10.53
CA GLU A 166 2.18 11.89 -10.76
C GLU A 166 2.26 10.58 -9.98
N PHE A 167 3.42 9.92 -10.00
CA PHE A 167 3.67 8.70 -9.23
C PHE A 167 3.44 8.91 -7.73
N LEU A 168 4.00 9.98 -7.16
CA LEU A 168 3.83 10.36 -5.76
C LEU A 168 2.35 10.54 -5.43
N SER A 169 1.63 11.35 -6.21
CA SER A 169 0.21 11.60 -6.02
C SER A 169 -0.60 10.29 -6.09
N LYS A 170 -0.39 9.46 -7.12
CA LYS A 170 -1.08 8.14 -7.22
C LYS A 170 -0.77 7.25 -6.03
N THR A 171 0.48 7.21 -5.61
CA THR A 171 0.93 6.38 -4.49
C THR A 171 0.27 6.83 -3.18
N LEU A 172 0.17 8.14 -2.93
CA LEU A 172 -0.53 8.68 -1.76
C LEU A 172 -2.02 8.32 -1.76
N TRP A 173 -2.71 8.45 -2.90
CA TRP A 173 -4.11 8.04 -3.02
C TRP A 173 -4.31 6.53 -2.81
N PHE A 174 -3.36 5.72 -3.30
CA PHE A 174 -3.32 4.28 -3.07
C PHE A 174 -3.07 3.93 -1.59
N GLU A 175 -2.15 4.61 -0.91
CA GLU A 175 -1.92 4.42 0.53
C GLU A 175 -3.21 4.69 1.31
N LYS A 176 -3.88 5.80 1.01
CA LYS A 176 -5.10 6.19 1.70
C LYS A 176 -6.22 5.19 1.44
N SER A 177 -6.38 4.78 0.19
CA SER A 177 -7.37 3.78 -0.16
C SER A 177 -7.11 2.44 0.55
N TRP A 178 -5.83 2.04 0.67
CA TRP A 178 -5.42 0.86 1.43
C TRP A 178 -5.76 1.00 2.92
N GLN A 179 -5.44 2.14 3.54
CA GLN A 179 -5.78 2.47 4.92
C GLN A 179 -7.29 2.33 5.17
N MET A 180 -8.10 2.93 4.29
CA MET A 180 -9.56 2.92 4.39
C MET A 180 -10.19 1.53 4.17
N THR A 181 -9.54 0.64 3.42
CA THR A 181 -10.17 -0.61 2.95
C THR A 181 -9.63 -1.86 3.65
N PHE A 182 -8.33 -1.88 3.99
CA PHE A 182 -7.61 -3.13 4.26
C PHE A 182 -6.74 -3.15 5.52
N GLU A 183 -6.47 -2.00 6.16
CA GLU A 183 -5.60 -1.94 7.34
C GLU A 183 -6.04 -2.90 8.47
N ASN A 184 -7.33 -3.20 8.56
CA ASN A 184 -7.91 -4.08 9.59
C ASN A 184 -8.26 -5.50 9.11
N ARG A 185 -8.04 -5.87 7.82
CA ARG A 185 -8.51 -7.16 7.26
C ARG A 185 -7.52 -7.78 6.27
N THR A 186 -6.88 -8.89 6.68
CA THR A 186 -6.03 -9.78 5.86
C THR A 186 -5.03 -9.04 4.92
N PRO A 187 -4.20 -8.11 5.43
CA PRO A 187 -3.35 -7.26 4.59
C PRO A 187 -2.30 -8.05 3.80
N ALA A 188 -1.71 -9.08 4.40
CA ALA A 188 -0.62 -9.85 3.79
C ALA A 188 -1.02 -10.56 2.47
N LEU A 189 -2.21 -11.18 2.42
CA LEU A 189 -2.64 -11.90 1.22
C LEU A 189 -2.96 -10.96 0.06
N LYS A 190 -3.67 -9.87 0.36
CA LYS A 190 -4.01 -8.82 -0.63
C LYS A 190 -2.75 -8.14 -1.14
N ALA A 191 -1.75 -7.98 -0.28
CA ALA A 191 -0.45 -7.46 -0.62
C ALA A 191 0.29 -8.35 -1.61
N THR A 192 0.31 -9.66 -1.38
CA THR A 192 0.91 -10.62 -2.30
C THR A 192 0.25 -10.57 -3.68
N ILE A 193 -1.09 -10.52 -3.73
CA ILE A 193 -1.84 -10.43 -5.00
C ILE A 193 -1.52 -9.11 -5.74
N PHE A 194 -1.50 -7.99 -4.99
CA PHE A 194 -1.14 -6.68 -5.54
C PHE A 194 0.25 -6.70 -6.18
N LEU A 195 1.25 -7.15 -5.42
CA LEU A 195 2.64 -7.17 -5.85
C LEU A 195 2.83 -8.05 -7.08
N ALA A 196 2.23 -9.23 -7.07
CA ALA A 196 2.38 -10.14 -8.19
C ALA A 196 1.73 -9.59 -9.47
N LYS A 197 0.58 -8.92 -9.34
CA LYS A 197 -0.07 -8.27 -10.48
C LYS A 197 0.74 -7.08 -11.00
N LEU A 198 1.23 -6.24 -10.09
CA LEU A 198 2.07 -5.09 -10.42
C LEU A 198 3.32 -5.55 -11.18
N MET A 199 3.98 -6.62 -10.70
CA MET A 199 5.15 -7.18 -11.35
C MET A 199 4.84 -7.73 -12.74
N SER A 200 3.72 -8.44 -12.91
CA SER A 200 3.30 -8.92 -14.23
C SER A 200 3.09 -7.79 -15.23
N GLU A 201 2.57 -6.64 -14.80
CA GLU A 201 2.39 -5.47 -15.68
C GLU A 201 3.73 -4.79 -15.98
N LEU A 202 4.62 -4.66 -15.00
CA LEU A 202 5.95 -4.06 -15.18
C LEU A 202 6.89 -4.95 -16.01
N ASP A 203 6.80 -6.28 -15.90
CA ASP A 203 7.64 -7.20 -16.68
C ASP A 203 7.29 -7.22 -18.17
N ALA A 204 6.08 -6.77 -18.53
CA ALA A 204 5.72 -6.55 -19.93
C ALA A 204 6.56 -5.41 -20.59
N ASN A 205 7.18 -4.53 -19.79
CA ASN A 205 8.02 -3.43 -20.26
C ASN A 205 9.19 -3.16 -19.29
N SER A 206 10.39 -3.68 -19.60
CA SER A 206 11.55 -3.65 -18.70
C SER A 206 12.01 -2.24 -18.26
N ASP A 207 11.75 -1.22 -19.08
CA ASP A 207 12.13 0.16 -18.76
C ASP A 207 11.21 0.78 -17.70
N ASP A 208 9.93 0.42 -17.70
CA ASP A 208 8.93 0.87 -16.72
C ASP A 208 9.25 0.31 -15.34
N LYS A 209 9.76 -0.92 -15.27
CA LYS A 209 10.18 -1.58 -14.02
C LYS A 209 11.29 -0.81 -13.30
N MET A 210 12.31 -0.37 -14.04
CA MET A 210 13.43 0.38 -13.46
C MET A 210 13.02 1.77 -13.03
N THR A 211 12.13 2.41 -13.78
CA THR A 211 11.60 3.75 -13.47
C THR A 211 10.70 3.71 -12.25
N PHE A 212 9.79 2.73 -12.18
CA PHE A 212 8.96 2.46 -11.00
C PHE A 212 9.81 2.26 -9.75
N ALA A 213 10.81 1.39 -9.80
CA ALA A 213 11.67 1.10 -8.66
C ALA A 213 12.41 2.35 -8.15
N ARG A 214 12.93 3.18 -9.06
CA ARG A 214 13.60 4.44 -8.70
C ARG A 214 12.64 5.41 -8.00
N ASN A 215 11.45 5.61 -8.55
CA ASN A 215 10.46 6.52 -8.01
C ASN A 215 9.92 6.02 -6.67
N TYR A 216 9.72 4.71 -6.54
CA TYR A 216 9.32 4.08 -5.28
C TYR A 216 10.36 4.28 -4.16
N LEU A 217 11.66 4.11 -4.43
CA LEU A 217 12.71 4.36 -3.44
C LEU A 217 12.75 5.82 -2.98
N LYS A 218 12.56 6.75 -3.91
CA LYS A 218 12.48 8.18 -3.57
C LYS A 218 11.26 8.44 -2.67
N TYR A 219 10.12 7.87 -3.03
CA TYR A 219 8.90 7.95 -2.25
C TYR A 219 9.06 7.37 -0.83
N GLU A 220 9.64 6.18 -0.70
CA GLU A 220 9.84 5.52 0.59
C GLU A 220 10.69 6.38 1.53
N LYS A 221 11.74 7.02 1.02
CA LYS A 221 12.57 7.95 1.80
C LYS A 221 11.76 9.14 2.31
N GLU A 222 10.89 9.71 1.48
CA GLU A 222 10.01 10.83 1.86
C GLU A 222 8.93 10.37 2.86
N ARG A 223 8.43 9.14 2.70
CA ARG A 223 7.45 8.51 3.58
C ARG A 223 8.02 8.19 4.96
N ASP A 224 9.26 7.71 5.04
CA ASP A 224 9.97 7.43 6.29
C ASP A 224 10.19 8.68 7.15
N ASP A 225 10.18 9.84 6.51
CA ASP A 225 10.36 11.15 7.13
C ASP A 225 9.04 11.76 7.63
N LEU A 226 7.89 11.13 7.35
CA LEU A 226 6.60 11.54 7.91
C LEU A 226 6.55 11.27 9.42
N PHE A 227 5.85 12.14 10.15
CA PHE A 227 5.66 12.02 11.60
C PHE A 227 4.34 11.34 11.98
N THR A 228 3.38 11.22 11.06
CA THR A 228 2.18 10.42 11.28
C THR A 228 2.48 8.91 11.16
N LYS A 229 1.64 8.09 11.80
CA LYS A 229 1.87 6.64 11.90
C LYS A 229 1.98 6.03 10.50
N LYS A 230 3.04 5.24 10.28
CA LYS A 230 3.23 4.49 9.04
C LYS A 230 2.04 3.55 8.81
N ILE A 231 1.38 3.70 7.65
CA ILE A 231 0.36 2.75 7.22
C ILE A 231 1.04 1.40 6.99
N ASN A 232 0.46 0.34 7.56
CA ASN A 232 0.86 -1.04 7.26
C ASN A 232 0.48 -1.36 5.81
N GLN A 233 1.38 -1.00 4.91
CA GLN A 233 1.19 -1.16 3.49
C GLN A 233 1.39 -2.60 3.03
N PRO A 234 0.88 -2.93 1.83
CA PRO A 234 1.18 -4.20 1.18
C PRO A 234 2.63 -4.31 0.71
N LEU A 235 3.36 -3.19 0.71
CA LEU A 235 4.76 -3.16 0.42
C LEU A 235 5.49 -3.60 1.69
N PHE A 236 5.61 -4.92 1.83
CA PHE A 236 6.70 -5.53 2.57
C PHE A 236 7.96 -4.93 1.97
N TYR A 237 8.57 -3.93 2.58
CA TYR A 237 10.02 -3.77 2.73
C TYR A 237 10.22 -2.48 3.53
N GLY A 238 10.98 -2.52 4.62
CA GLY A 238 11.55 -1.32 5.22
C GLY A 238 12.85 -0.95 4.53
N ARG A 239 13.32 0.28 4.74
CA ARG A 239 14.61 0.80 4.26
C ARG A 239 15.80 -0.14 4.48
N ALA A 240 15.83 -0.97 5.51
CA ALA A 240 16.90 -1.97 5.73
C ALA A 240 16.88 -3.14 4.72
N GLU A 241 15.71 -3.42 4.12
CA GLU A 241 15.49 -4.42 3.08
C GLU A 241 15.73 -3.83 1.67
N LEU A 242 15.67 -2.50 1.55
CA LEU A 242 15.96 -1.72 0.34
C LEU A 242 17.37 -1.08 0.32
N GLU A 243 18.05 -0.92 1.47
CA GLU A 243 19.45 -0.47 1.60
C GLU A 243 20.46 -1.46 1.00
N ILE A 244 20.01 -2.68 0.66
CA ILE A 244 20.74 -3.68 -0.12
C ILE A 244 20.91 -3.24 -1.59
N LEU A 245 20.31 -2.12 -2.01
CA LEU A 245 20.34 -1.58 -3.38
C LEU A 245 21.46 -0.54 -3.61
N ASN A 246 22.59 -0.61 -2.89
CA ASN A 246 23.76 0.17 -3.26
C ASN A 246 24.51 -0.53 -4.41
N PHE A 247 24.22 -0.08 -5.64
CA PHE A 247 24.81 -0.54 -6.90
C PHE A 247 26.34 -0.33 -6.89
N ASN A 248 27.09 -1.34 -6.45
CA ASN A 248 28.50 -1.56 -6.78
C ASN A 248 28.93 -2.98 -6.38
N GLY A 249 28.31 -4.00 -6.99
CA GLY A 249 28.83 -5.37 -6.99
C GLY A 249 28.52 -6.23 -5.75
N VAL A 250 27.24 -6.52 -5.48
CA VAL A 250 26.84 -7.66 -4.62
C VAL A 250 25.60 -8.37 -5.17
N TYR A 251 25.66 -9.70 -5.14
CA TYR A 251 24.56 -10.65 -5.27
C TYR A 251 23.36 -10.22 -4.41
N VAL A 252 22.21 -9.97 -5.05
CA VAL A 252 20.90 -10.11 -4.39
C VAL A 252 20.91 -11.50 -3.72
N GLN A 253 20.17 -11.69 -2.63
CA GLN A 253 19.61 -13.02 -2.40
C GLN A 253 18.58 -13.29 -3.50
N LYS A 254 19.05 -13.39 -4.74
CA LYS A 254 18.38 -13.82 -5.95
C LYS A 254 17.47 -14.99 -5.60
N ASN A 255 17.95 -15.89 -4.74
CA ASN A 255 17.21 -17.02 -4.18
C ASN A 255 15.88 -16.71 -3.45
N LYS A 256 15.71 -15.59 -2.72
CA LYS A 256 14.43 -15.28 -2.02
C LYS A 256 13.42 -14.61 -2.94
N PHE A 257 13.88 -13.67 -3.77
CA PHE A 257 13.07 -13.05 -4.81
C PHE A 257 12.69 -14.07 -5.89
N ASP A 258 13.64 -14.90 -6.33
CA ASP A 258 13.41 -16.05 -7.21
C ASP A 258 12.57 -17.12 -6.53
N ALA A 259 12.59 -17.30 -5.20
CA ALA A 259 11.66 -18.22 -4.51
C ALA A 259 10.22 -17.69 -4.51
N PHE A 260 10.02 -16.39 -4.28
CA PHE A 260 8.69 -15.76 -4.36
C PHE A 260 8.16 -15.73 -5.80
N ILE A 261 9.01 -15.41 -6.78
CA ILE A 261 8.69 -15.50 -8.21
C ILE A 261 8.49 -16.96 -8.62
N ALA A 262 9.26 -17.91 -8.10
CA ALA A 262 9.07 -19.33 -8.36
C ALA A 262 7.73 -19.80 -7.81
N ASP A 263 7.35 -19.44 -6.60
CA ASP A 263 6.05 -19.76 -6.00
C ASP A 263 4.88 -19.15 -6.79
N TYR A 264 5.01 -17.90 -7.25
CA TYR A 264 4.01 -17.24 -8.09
C TYR A 264 3.93 -17.82 -9.53
N THR A 265 5.08 -18.10 -10.14
CA THR A 265 5.16 -18.80 -11.44
C THR A 265 4.61 -20.23 -11.33
N ASN A 266 4.77 -20.87 -10.16
CA ASN A 266 4.16 -22.16 -9.87
C ASN A 266 2.64 -22.02 -9.81
N ILE A 267 2.11 -21.00 -9.12
CA ILE A 267 0.67 -20.70 -8.99
C ILE A 267 -0.04 -20.54 -10.34
N GLU A 268 0.55 -19.84 -11.31
CA GLU A 268 -0.03 -19.74 -12.66
C GLU A 268 0.03 -21.07 -13.43
N LYS A 269 1.11 -21.84 -13.27
CA LYS A 269 1.25 -23.18 -13.84
C LYS A 269 0.27 -24.19 -13.24
N LEU A 270 -0.14 -24.03 -11.97
CA LEU A 270 -1.10 -24.92 -11.29
C LEU A 270 -2.42 -25.02 -12.06
N GLY A 271 -2.88 -23.95 -12.71
CA GLY A 271 -4.14 -23.96 -13.47
C GLY A 271 -4.17 -24.97 -14.63
N GLN A 272 -2.99 -25.36 -15.13
CA GLN A 272 -2.82 -26.32 -16.22
C GLN A 272 -2.64 -27.77 -15.73
N LEU A 273 -2.44 -27.98 -14.43
CA LEU A 273 -2.12 -29.29 -13.86
C LEU A 273 -3.35 -30.19 -13.69
N GLY A 274 -3.12 -31.50 -13.74
CA GLY A 274 -4.06 -32.56 -13.37
C GLY A 274 -4.22 -32.69 -11.85
N TYR A 275 -5.14 -33.55 -11.40
CA TYR A 275 -5.46 -33.69 -9.98
C TYR A 275 -4.28 -34.18 -9.16
N TYR A 276 -3.58 -35.23 -9.61
CA TYR A 276 -2.43 -35.75 -8.89
C TYR A 276 -1.33 -34.69 -8.67
N GLN A 277 -1.01 -33.96 -9.74
CA GLN A 277 0.03 -32.93 -9.73
C GLN A 277 -0.33 -31.75 -8.81
N LEU A 278 -1.62 -31.41 -8.69
CA LEU A 278 -2.09 -30.43 -7.71
C LEU A 278 -1.87 -30.90 -6.26
N PHE A 279 -2.09 -32.19 -5.98
CA PHE A 279 -1.87 -32.78 -4.66
C PHE A 279 -0.37 -32.88 -4.30
N GLU A 280 0.51 -33.16 -5.26
CA GLU A 280 1.96 -33.15 -5.01
C GLU A 280 2.48 -31.77 -4.59
N ASN A 281 1.90 -30.69 -5.11
CA ASN A 281 2.30 -29.31 -4.79
C ASN A 281 1.90 -28.86 -3.37
N LEU A 282 1.19 -29.69 -2.60
CA LEU A 282 0.88 -29.43 -1.19
C LEU A 282 2.02 -29.79 -0.23
N LYS A 283 3.06 -30.50 -0.71
CA LYS A 283 4.19 -30.97 0.12
C LYS A 283 5.15 -29.86 0.59
N GLY A 284 4.88 -28.59 0.27
CA GLY A 284 5.62 -27.43 0.78
C GLY A 284 4.74 -26.58 1.70
N GLU A 285 5.30 -26.07 2.79
CA GLU A 285 4.61 -25.37 3.89
C GLU A 285 3.84 -24.08 3.50
N ASN A 286 3.78 -23.72 2.22
CA ASN A 286 3.18 -22.48 1.72
C ASN A 286 1.64 -22.54 1.74
N GLN A 287 1.00 -21.81 2.66
CA GLN A 287 -0.47 -21.71 2.78
C GLN A 287 -1.14 -21.16 1.51
N ILE A 288 -0.47 -20.29 0.74
CA ILE A 288 -1.04 -19.66 -0.47
C ILE A 288 -1.18 -20.69 -1.59
N VAL A 289 -0.18 -21.56 -1.76
CA VAL A 289 -0.24 -22.67 -2.71
C VAL A 289 -1.37 -23.63 -2.30
N ARG A 290 -1.52 -23.89 -1.00
CA ARG A 290 -2.59 -24.75 -0.45
C ARG A 290 -3.98 -24.21 -0.78
N ASP A 291 -4.25 -22.95 -0.48
CA ASP A 291 -5.56 -22.33 -0.73
C ASP A 291 -5.87 -22.33 -2.24
N LYS A 292 -4.87 -22.02 -3.08
CA LYS A 292 -5.04 -22.04 -4.54
C LYS A 292 -5.30 -23.44 -5.10
N VAL A 293 -4.64 -24.47 -4.57
CA VAL A 293 -4.90 -25.88 -4.94
C VAL A 293 -6.34 -26.27 -4.57
N PHE A 294 -6.80 -25.90 -3.38
CA PHE A 294 -8.19 -26.12 -2.95
C PHE A 294 -9.19 -25.48 -3.91
N ASP A 295 -8.96 -24.22 -4.31
CA ASP A 295 -9.79 -23.49 -5.26
C ASP A 295 -9.81 -24.18 -6.63
N LEU A 296 -8.65 -24.56 -7.17
CA LEU A 296 -8.55 -25.20 -8.48
C LEU A 296 -9.22 -26.60 -8.50
N ILE A 297 -9.12 -27.36 -7.42
CA ILE A 297 -9.83 -28.65 -7.28
C ILE A 297 -11.34 -28.41 -7.25
N ASN A 298 -11.79 -27.43 -6.47
CA ASN A 298 -13.21 -27.07 -6.42
C ASN A 298 -13.72 -26.59 -7.78
N GLU A 299 -12.95 -25.78 -8.48
CA GLU A 299 -13.28 -25.29 -9.83
C GLU A 299 -13.40 -26.44 -10.84
N LYS A 300 -12.43 -27.36 -10.86
CA LYS A 300 -12.47 -28.54 -11.74
C LYS A 300 -13.69 -29.42 -11.43
N LEU A 301 -13.99 -29.68 -10.16
CA LEU A 301 -15.16 -30.45 -9.75
C LEU A 301 -16.48 -29.76 -10.10
N ASN A 302 -16.57 -28.44 -9.88
CA ASN A 302 -17.75 -27.65 -10.26
C ASN A 302 -17.97 -27.67 -11.78
N ASN A 303 -16.89 -27.70 -12.56
CA ASN A 303 -16.90 -27.86 -14.00
C ASN A 303 -17.05 -29.32 -14.47
N SER A 304 -17.43 -30.24 -13.58
CA SER A 304 -17.64 -31.67 -13.87
C SER A 304 -16.41 -32.40 -14.45
N LYS A 305 -15.20 -31.89 -14.21
CA LYS A 305 -13.95 -32.57 -14.59
C LYS A 305 -13.56 -33.52 -13.46
N LEU A 306 -13.81 -34.81 -13.61
CA LEU A 306 -13.46 -35.82 -12.60
C LEU A 306 -11.97 -36.23 -12.69
N PRO A 307 -11.33 -36.66 -11.59
CA PRO A 307 -9.98 -37.23 -11.63
C PRO A 307 -9.98 -38.55 -12.41
N SER A 308 -8.88 -38.84 -13.10
CA SER A 308 -8.69 -40.15 -13.75
C SER A 308 -8.41 -41.24 -12.71
N LYS A 309 -8.52 -42.52 -13.11
CA LYS A 309 -8.16 -43.64 -12.23
C LYS A 309 -6.69 -43.54 -11.79
N ASP A 310 -5.81 -43.20 -12.73
CA ASP A 310 -4.38 -43.02 -12.45
C ASP A 310 -4.15 -41.84 -11.48
N ASP A 311 -4.91 -40.75 -11.59
CA ASP A 311 -4.84 -39.67 -10.59
C ASP A 311 -5.19 -40.16 -9.19
N VAL A 312 -6.25 -40.96 -9.06
CA VAL A 312 -6.74 -41.48 -7.77
C VAL A 312 -5.71 -42.42 -7.13
N ASP A 313 -5.19 -43.37 -7.91
CA ASP A 313 -4.20 -44.34 -7.44
C ASP A 313 -2.91 -43.62 -7.00
N ASN A 314 -2.49 -42.60 -7.77
CA ASN A 314 -1.31 -41.81 -7.43
C ASN A 314 -1.55 -40.90 -6.21
N ILE A 315 -2.72 -40.26 -6.07
CA ILE A 315 -3.07 -39.44 -4.88
C ILE A 315 -3.07 -40.28 -3.61
N ASN A 316 -3.55 -41.52 -3.67
CA ASN A 316 -3.57 -42.45 -2.54
C ASN A 316 -2.17 -42.90 -2.11
N SER A 317 -1.21 -42.91 -3.04
CA SER A 317 0.18 -43.26 -2.72
C SER A 317 0.99 -42.12 -2.08
N LEU A 318 0.45 -40.89 -2.03
CA LEU A 318 1.10 -39.76 -1.38
C LEU A 318 1.10 -39.91 0.15
N THR A 319 2.26 -39.65 0.75
CA THR A 319 2.47 -39.62 2.21
C THR A 319 1.45 -38.70 2.88
N ASN A 320 0.72 -39.22 3.86
CA ASN A 320 -0.34 -38.48 4.53
C ASN A 320 0.23 -37.35 5.39
N SER A 321 -0.29 -36.14 5.19
CA SER A 321 -0.35 -35.07 6.19
C SER A 321 -1.81 -34.82 6.55
N ASP A 322 -2.10 -34.14 7.66
CA ASP A 322 -3.47 -33.82 8.08
C ASP A 322 -4.21 -33.03 6.98
N GLU A 323 -3.50 -32.12 6.30
CA GLU A 323 -4.03 -31.30 5.22
C GLU A 323 -4.30 -32.10 3.94
N LEU A 324 -3.38 -33.00 3.57
CA LEU A 324 -3.52 -33.87 2.40
C LEU A 324 -4.69 -34.84 2.61
N THR A 325 -4.87 -35.30 3.85
CA THR A 325 -5.99 -36.16 4.27
C THR A 325 -7.33 -35.42 4.18
N SER A 326 -7.38 -34.16 4.63
CA SER A 326 -8.57 -33.32 4.55
C SER A 326 -9.00 -33.06 3.09
N LEU A 327 -8.04 -32.67 2.24
CA LEU A 327 -8.32 -32.41 0.83
C LEU A 327 -8.67 -33.68 0.05
N ARG A 328 -8.00 -34.80 0.34
CA ARG A 328 -8.33 -36.11 -0.25
C ARG A 328 -9.76 -36.51 0.09
N THR A 329 -10.14 -36.37 1.36
CA THR A 329 -11.50 -36.61 1.83
C THR A 329 -12.52 -35.73 1.10
N HIS A 330 -12.20 -34.44 0.92
CA HIS A 330 -13.05 -33.50 0.19
C HIS A 330 -13.23 -33.89 -1.28
N LEU A 331 -12.14 -34.19 -1.99
CA LEU A 331 -12.15 -34.64 -3.38
C LEU A 331 -13.00 -35.91 -3.54
N PHE A 332 -12.73 -36.93 -2.74
CA PHE A 332 -13.37 -38.25 -2.82
C PHE A 332 -14.85 -38.20 -2.51
N ARG A 333 -15.26 -37.43 -1.50
CA ARG A 333 -16.68 -37.18 -1.21
C ARG A 333 -17.40 -36.52 -2.39
N ARG A 334 -16.79 -35.51 -3.01
CA ARG A 334 -17.42 -34.76 -4.10
C ARG A 334 -17.42 -35.49 -5.44
N ALA A 335 -16.44 -36.37 -5.66
CA ALA A 335 -16.33 -37.20 -6.86
C ALA A 335 -17.08 -38.54 -6.75
N TYR A 336 -17.75 -38.82 -5.61
CA TYR A 336 -18.36 -40.12 -5.29
C TYR A 336 -17.37 -41.30 -5.38
N LEU A 337 -16.09 -41.02 -5.20
CA LEU A 337 -15.04 -42.01 -5.13
C LEU A 337 -14.95 -42.44 -3.66
N PHE A 338 -15.73 -43.42 -3.26
CA PHE A 338 -15.60 -43.97 -1.91
C PHE A 338 -14.28 -44.73 -1.81
N GLU A 339 -13.44 -44.38 -0.84
CA GLU A 339 -12.40 -45.31 -0.37
C GLU A 339 -13.12 -46.59 0.05
N PHE A 340 -12.95 -47.66 -0.73
CA PHE A 340 -13.11 -49.00 -0.18
C PHE A 340 -12.00 -49.17 0.84
N LYS A 341 -12.26 -48.78 2.09
CA LYS A 341 -11.53 -49.37 3.19
C LYS A 341 -11.93 -50.84 3.21
N ASP A 342 -10.98 -51.69 2.87
CA ASP A 342 -11.10 -53.13 3.04
C ASP A 342 -11.68 -53.44 4.43
N LEU A 343 -12.75 -54.24 4.40
CA LEU A 343 -13.24 -55.03 5.53
C LEU A 343 -12.36 -56.26 5.70
#